data_AF-A0A9P4Y6K5-F1
#
_entry.id   AF-A0A9P4Y6K5-F1
#
_cell.length_a   1.000
_cell.length_b   1.000
_cell.length_c   1.000
_cell.angle_alpha   90.00
_cell.angle_beta   90.00
_cell.angle_gamma   90.00
#
_symmetry.space_group_name_H-M   'P 1'
#
loop_
_entity.id
_entity.type
_entity.pdbx_description
1 polymer ?
#
loop_
_entity_poly.entity_id
_entity_poly.type
_entity_poly.pdbx_seq_one_letter_code
_entity_poly.pdbx_strand_id
1 'polypeptide(L)'
;ILHPLPLIAISDYVVRHTLRAQPGPIVGALFGQQNGREISIEFAYEVKTVPGDRNDDFKLDLHWFDTRLEQMRAVHKDRELDLVGWYTLLPRSGPGPNVLPIHNQILERNESAILLGFHTEELTEESAGGTLPVTLYETNYEVEGGNKEAQDDGEDKEMKDGDAQPRLKFREIPFVVETGEDEMISMSSVAGGATNAASAQTRDQKKEVDVKGKGKQPSAETEKVDPNTVALSKEDEDMIAALMTKGNAIKMLKSRIDLIIKYLQKLPPPYMAEVEAEANASGGGSTEPSQTLLRLIQALVHRLSLVEPADAEEFKTEMLREENDVATVKLLNELMGRVGETRDIGKKFSAIETGKTSQKHNTI
;
A
#
# COMPACT_ATOMS: atom_id res chain seq x y z
N ILE A 1 6.28 -9.79 0.06
CA ILE A 1 5.09 -9.17 -0.55
C ILE A 1 4.11 -8.86 0.58
N LEU A 2 3.59 -7.64 0.63
CA LEU A 2 2.63 -7.22 1.65
C LEU A 2 1.36 -6.74 0.97
N HIS A 3 0.24 -7.41 1.20
CA HIS A 3 -1.06 -6.94 0.74
C HIS A 3 -1.51 -5.72 1.56
N PRO A 4 -2.38 -4.86 1.00
CA PRO A 4 -2.88 -3.68 1.72
C PRO A 4 -3.87 -4.06 2.84
N LEU A 5 -4.59 -5.17 2.71
CA LEU A 5 -5.60 -5.61 3.67
C LEU A 5 -5.05 -5.84 5.10
N PRO A 6 -3.90 -6.53 5.29
CA PRO A 6 -3.23 -6.63 6.58
C PRO A 6 -3.00 -5.29 7.26
N LEU A 7 -2.58 -4.27 6.51
CA LEU A 7 -2.31 -2.94 7.08
C LEU A 7 -3.57 -2.25 7.58
N ILE A 8 -4.68 -2.40 6.85
CA ILE A 8 -5.98 -1.89 7.27
C ILE A 8 -6.46 -2.62 8.53
N ALA A 9 -6.31 -3.95 8.57
CA ALA A 9 -6.70 -4.75 9.72
C ALA A 9 -5.88 -4.41 10.97
N ILE A 10 -4.57 -4.19 10.82
CA ILE A 10 -3.69 -3.74 11.91
C ILE A 10 -4.13 -2.37 12.41
N SER A 11 -4.36 -1.41 11.49
CA SER A 11 -4.82 -0.07 11.85
C SER A 11 -6.16 -0.09 12.60
N ASP A 12 -7.14 -0.84 12.11
CA ASP A 12 -8.43 -1.04 12.78
C ASP A 12 -8.24 -1.64 14.18
N TYR A 13 -7.39 -2.66 14.32
CA TYR A 13 -7.12 -3.28 15.61
C TYR A 13 -6.47 -2.29 16.59
N VAL A 14 -5.49 -1.50 16.14
CA VAL A 14 -4.85 -0.47 16.96
C VAL A 14 -5.87 0.55 17.45
N VAL A 15 -6.76 1.03 16.57
CA VAL A 15 -7.81 1.98 16.93
C VAL A 15 -8.80 1.36 17.91
N ARG A 16 -9.29 0.14 17.66
CA ARG A 16 -10.21 -0.57 18.58
C ARG A 16 -9.58 -0.82 19.94
N HIS A 17 -8.32 -1.24 19.98
CA HIS A 17 -7.60 -1.52 21.21
C HIS A 17 -7.43 -0.24 22.05
N THR A 18 -7.08 0.86 21.39
CA THR A 18 -6.90 2.18 22.03
C THR A 18 -8.23 2.74 22.56
N LEU A 19 -9.29 2.70 21.75
CA LEU A 19 -10.62 3.20 22.14
C LEU A 19 -11.26 2.39 23.27
N ARG A 20 -10.98 1.08 23.33
CA ARG A 20 -11.49 0.19 24.39
C ARG A 20 -10.62 0.18 25.63
N ALA A 21 -9.49 0.88 25.64
CA ALA A 21 -8.50 0.88 26.72
C ALA A 21 -8.17 -0.55 27.19
N GLN A 22 -7.96 -1.46 26.25
CA GLN A 22 -7.65 -2.85 26.59
C GLN A 22 -6.25 -2.95 27.25
N PRO A 23 -6.09 -3.78 28.29
CA PRO A 23 -4.82 -3.95 28.96
C PRO A 23 -3.87 -4.81 28.13
N GLY A 24 -2.61 -4.36 28.00
CA GLY A 24 -1.53 -5.13 27.38
C GLY A 24 -1.05 -4.59 26.03
N PRO A 25 0.03 -5.18 25.49
CA PRO A 25 0.57 -4.80 24.20
C PRO A 25 -0.33 -5.31 23.08
N ILE A 26 -0.40 -4.51 22.00
CA ILE A 26 -1.07 -4.86 20.76
C ILE A 26 -0.20 -5.90 20.06
N VAL A 27 -0.73 -7.12 19.95
CA VAL A 27 -0.08 -8.23 19.28
C VAL A 27 -1.06 -8.86 18.31
N GLY A 28 -0.59 -9.17 17.12
CA GLY A 28 -1.36 -10.00 16.20
C GLY A 28 -0.48 -10.86 15.33
N ALA A 29 -1.08 -11.83 14.66
CA ALA A 29 -0.40 -12.75 13.78
C ALA A 29 -0.64 -12.40 12.31
N LEU A 30 0.35 -12.73 11.50
CA LEU A 30 0.37 -12.52 10.06
C LEU A 30 0.22 -13.87 9.38
N PHE A 31 -0.76 -13.96 8.50
CA PHE A 31 -1.09 -15.16 7.75
C PHE A 31 -0.82 -14.93 6.27
N GLY A 32 -0.29 -15.94 5.60
CA GLY A 32 0.08 -15.79 4.21
C GLY A 32 0.74 -17.02 3.63
N GLN A 33 1.46 -16.84 2.54
CA GLN A 33 2.14 -17.91 1.83
C GLN A 33 3.65 -17.74 1.93
N GLN A 34 4.34 -18.87 2.08
CA GLN A 34 5.80 -18.91 2.01
C GLN A 34 6.22 -19.76 0.81
N ASN A 35 6.57 -19.10 -0.28
CA ASN A 35 7.08 -19.72 -1.49
C ASN A 35 8.60 -19.62 -1.52
N GLY A 36 9.26 -20.51 -0.78
CA GLY A 36 10.71 -20.53 -0.64
C GLY A 36 11.24 -19.29 0.08
N ARG A 37 11.79 -18.33 -0.67
CA ARG A 37 12.32 -17.05 -0.15
C ARG A 37 11.32 -15.90 -0.25
N GLU A 38 10.25 -16.09 -1.01
CA GLU A 38 9.21 -15.08 -1.14
C GLU A 38 8.13 -15.36 -0.12
N ILE A 39 7.93 -14.37 0.75
CA ILE A 39 6.92 -14.39 1.79
C ILE A 39 5.83 -13.42 1.37
N SER A 40 4.61 -13.90 1.16
CA SER A 40 3.42 -13.07 0.94
C SER A 40 2.60 -13.00 2.22
N ILE A 41 2.24 -11.78 2.64
CA ILE A 41 1.39 -11.53 3.80
C ILE A 41 0.02 -11.09 3.27
N GLU A 42 -0.99 -11.94 3.44
CA GLU A 42 -2.35 -11.72 2.91
C GLU A 42 -3.35 -11.30 3.98
N PHE A 43 -3.23 -11.83 5.19
CA PHE A 43 -4.15 -11.51 6.29
C PHE A 43 -3.41 -11.21 7.58
N ALA A 44 -4.04 -10.40 8.42
CA ALA A 44 -3.61 -10.13 9.78
C ALA A 44 -4.78 -10.34 10.74
N TYR A 45 -4.52 -10.91 11.91
CA TYR A 45 -5.53 -11.09 12.94
C TYR A 45 -4.97 -10.82 14.34
N GLU A 46 -5.84 -10.34 15.23
CA GLU A 46 -5.51 -10.05 16.62
C GLU A 46 -5.12 -11.33 17.38
N VAL A 47 -4.16 -11.21 18.30
CA VAL A 47 -3.77 -12.30 19.20
C VAL A 47 -3.97 -11.85 20.62
N LYS A 48 -4.66 -12.69 21.40
CA LYS A 48 -4.95 -12.40 22.79
C LYS A 48 -3.70 -12.55 23.66
N THR A 49 -3.38 -11.50 24.41
CA THR A 49 -2.30 -11.48 25.40
C THR A 49 -2.86 -11.65 26.81
N VAL A 50 -2.07 -12.24 27.70
CA VAL A 50 -2.38 -12.46 29.12
C VAL A 50 -1.22 -11.89 29.94
N PRO A 51 -1.49 -11.20 31.06
CA PRO A 51 -0.42 -10.76 31.96
C PRO A 51 0.38 -11.97 32.47
N GLY A 52 1.70 -11.86 32.39
CA GLY A 52 2.65 -12.85 32.87
C GLY A 52 2.83 -12.80 34.39
N ASP A 53 3.74 -13.66 34.89
CA ASP A 53 3.99 -13.83 36.33
C ASP A 53 4.81 -12.67 36.94
N ARG A 54 5.50 -11.89 36.10
CA ARG A 54 6.23 -10.68 36.49
C ARG A 54 5.46 -9.42 36.09
N ASN A 55 5.56 -8.40 36.93
CA ASN A 55 4.92 -7.11 36.69
C ASN A 55 5.41 -6.54 35.34
N ASP A 56 4.47 -6.20 34.46
CA ASP A 56 4.70 -5.67 33.10
C ASP A 56 5.21 -6.67 32.04
N ASP A 57 5.19 -7.99 32.33
CA ASP A 57 5.43 -9.04 31.34
C ASP A 57 4.09 -9.51 30.74
N PHE A 58 4.05 -9.75 29.43
CA PHE A 58 2.85 -10.22 28.73
C PHE A 58 3.18 -11.46 27.89
N LYS A 59 2.37 -12.50 28.04
CA LYS A 59 2.51 -13.77 27.32
C LYS A 59 1.32 -13.97 26.38
N LEU A 60 1.50 -14.81 25.37
CA LEU A 60 0.41 -15.17 24.46
C LEU A 60 -0.52 -16.18 25.13
N ASP A 61 -1.83 -16.02 24.93
CA ASP A 61 -2.80 -17.07 25.25
C ASP A 61 -2.65 -18.20 24.23
N LEU A 62 -1.77 -19.17 24.53
CA LEU A 62 -1.41 -20.25 23.60
C LEU A 62 -2.62 -21.06 23.14
N HIS A 63 -3.57 -21.34 24.04
CA HIS A 63 -4.76 -22.11 23.71
C HIS A 63 -5.69 -21.34 22.76
N TRP A 64 -5.90 -20.05 23.04
CA TRP A 64 -6.67 -19.19 22.15
C TRP A 64 -5.97 -19.05 20.79
N PHE A 65 -4.65 -18.89 20.80
CA PHE A 65 -3.84 -18.74 19.58
C PHE A 65 -3.91 -19.97 18.69
N ASP A 66 -3.75 -21.16 19.24
CA ASP A 66 -3.88 -22.43 18.51
C ASP A 66 -5.26 -22.61 17.89
N THR A 67 -6.30 -22.40 18.71
CA THR A 67 -7.68 -22.50 18.26
C THR A 67 -7.94 -21.52 17.12
N ARG A 68 -7.40 -20.30 17.22
CA ARG A 68 -7.56 -19.28 16.18
C ARG A 68 -6.79 -19.63 14.91
N LEU A 69 -5.57 -20.14 15.04
CA LEU A 69 -4.74 -20.57 13.93
C LEU A 69 -5.43 -21.70 13.13
N GLU A 70 -5.99 -22.69 13.83
CA GLU A 70 -6.76 -23.78 13.20
C GLU A 70 -8.01 -23.26 12.48
N GLN A 71 -8.74 -22.31 13.08
CA GLN A 71 -9.89 -21.67 12.43
C GLN A 71 -9.49 -20.95 11.14
N MET A 72 -8.39 -20.19 11.17
CA MET A 72 -7.91 -19.46 9.99
C MET A 72 -7.47 -20.43 8.89
N ARG A 73 -6.72 -21.48 9.25
CA ARG A 73 -6.35 -22.55 8.31
C ARG A 73 -7.59 -23.25 7.73
N ALA A 74 -8.66 -23.38 8.52
CA ALA A 74 -9.88 -24.03 8.06
C ALA A 74 -10.70 -23.19 7.07
N VAL A 75 -10.65 -21.85 7.17
CA VAL A 75 -11.35 -20.92 6.27
C VAL A 75 -10.60 -20.76 4.95
N HIS A 76 -9.26 -20.79 4.97
CA HIS A 76 -8.40 -20.54 3.81
C HIS A 76 -7.71 -21.81 3.28
N LYS A 77 -8.39 -22.96 3.33
CA LYS A 77 -7.84 -24.25 2.88
C LYS A 77 -7.49 -24.29 1.39
N ASP A 78 -8.17 -23.48 0.60
CA ASP A 78 -8.00 -23.36 -0.85
C ASP A 78 -6.66 -22.72 -1.25
N ARG A 79 -6.08 -21.90 -0.37
CA ARG A 79 -4.86 -21.12 -0.64
C ARG A 79 -3.64 -21.58 0.15
N GLU A 80 -3.75 -22.66 0.93
CA GLU A 80 -2.65 -23.20 1.76
C GLU A 80 -1.95 -22.14 2.62
N LEU A 81 -2.71 -21.14 3.11
CA LEU A 81 -2.15 -20.08 3.94
C LEU A 81 -1.73 -20.65 5.30
N ASP A 82 -0.59 -20.18 5.82
CA ASP A 82 -0.10 -20.53 7.14
C ASP A 82 0.45 -19.31 7.90
N LEU A 83 0.79 -19.52 9.18
CA LEU A 83 1.41 -18.51 10.02
C LEU A 83 2.76 -18.14 9.42
N VAL A 84 2.90 -16.89 8.99
CA VAL A 84 4.11 -16.36 8.37
C VAL A 84 4.91 -15.50 9.35
N GLY A 85 4.22 -14.85 10.28
CA GLY A 85 4.86 -13.97 11.24
C GLY A 85 3.87 -13.31 12.18
N TRP A 86 4.25 -12.17 12.72
CA TRP A 86 3.44 -11.44 13.67
C TRP A 86 3.72 -9.94 13.61
N TYR A 87 2.81 -9.15 14.16
CA TYR A 87 2.92 -7.70 14.19
C TYR A 87 2.72 -7.15 15.60
N THR A 88 3.36 -6.01 15.85
CA THR A 88 3.18 -5.23 17.08
C THR A 88 3.48 -3.75 16.81
N LEU A 89 3.23 -2.91 17.82
CA LEU A 89 3.60 -1.51 17.77
C LEU A 89 5.06 -1.35 18.16
N LEU A 90 5.85 -0.71 17.31
CA LEU A 90 7.26 -0.45 17.56
C LEU A 90 7.58 1.05 17.45
N PRO A 91 8.49 1.58 18.29
CA PRO A 91 9.08 2.88 18.05
C PRO A 91 9.99 2.82 16.83
N ARG A 92 10.30 3.98 16.23
CA ARG A 92 11.19 4.06 15.06
C ARG A 92 12.63 3.60 15.35
N SER A 93 13.02 3.59 16.62
CA SER A 93 14.32 3.08 17.07
C SER A 93 14.47 1.56 16.93
N GLY A 94 13.38 0.83 16.68
CA GLY A 94 13.39 -0.61 16.45
C GLY A 94 12.82 -1.45 17.61
N PRO A 95 12.89 -2.79 17.53
CA PRO A 95 12.31 -3.69 18.51
C PRO A 95 13.00 -3.60 19.88
N GLY A 96 12.18 -3.37 20.92
CA GLY A 96 12.63 -3.37 22.32
C GLY A 96 12.79 -4.78 22.91
N PRO A 97 13.38 -4.89 24.12
CA PRO A 97 13.60 -6.17 24.78
C PRO A 97 12.31 -6.90 25.17
N ASN A 98 11.19 -6.18 25.28
CA ASN A 98 9.84 -6.71 25.52
C ASN A 98 9.28 -7.55 24.36
N VAL A 99 9.87 -7.42 23.17
CA VAL A 99 9.45 -8.14 21.96
C VAL A 99 9.98 -9.58 21.96
N LEU A 100 11.16 -9.81 22.55
CA LEU A 100 11.84 -11.11 22.52
C LEU A 100 11.03 -12.26 23.16
N PRO A 101 10.41 -12.10 24.35
CA PRO A 101 9.63 -13.18 24.98
C PRO A 101 8.44 -13.62 24.13
N ILE A 102 7.76 -12.67 23.48
CA ILE A 102 6.62 -12.94 22.60
C ILE A 102 7.12 -13.58 21.31
N HIS A 103 8.20 -13.06 20.74
CA HIS A 103 8.77 -13.59 19.52
C HIS A 103 9.22 -15.04 19.66
N ASN A 104 9.86 -15.41 20.78
CA ASN A 104 10.27 -16.79 21.04
C ASN A 104 9.07 -17.75 21.12
N GLN A 105 7.96 -17.33 21.74
CA GLN A 105 6.72 -18.13 21.78
C GLN A 105 6.12 -18.37 20.39
N ILE A 106 6.34 -17.44 19.45
CA ILE A 106 5.88 -17.56 18.06
C ILE A 106 6.85 -18.42 17.26
N LEU A 107 8.16 -18.31 17.53
CA LEU A 107 9.18 -19.15 16.91
C LEU A 107 9.02 -20.64 17.22
N GLU A 108 8.47 -20.99 18.38
CA GLU A 108 8.10 -22.38 18.72
C GLU A 108 7.06 -22.97 17.75
N ARG A 109 6.32 -22.13 17.02
CA ARG A 109 5.24 -22.53 16.10
C ARG A 109 5.61 -22.33 14.64
N ASN A 110 6.48 -21.36 14.36
CA ASN A 110 7.04 -21.09 13.05
C ASN A 110 8.53 -20.77 13.19
N GLU A 111 9.38 -21.63 12.65
CA GLU A 111 10.85 -21.54 12.72
C GLU A 111 11.44 -20.26 12.10
N SER A 112 10.70 -19.54 11.25
CA SER A 112 11.14 -18.33 10.56
C SER A 112 10.05 -17.26 10.53
N ALA A 113 9.49 -16.92 11.70
CA ALA A 113 8.47 -15.89 11.84
C ALA A 113 9.04 -14.48 11.59
N ILE A 114 8.46 -13.74 10.64
CA ILE A 114 8.78 -12.32 10.44
C ILE A 114 8.09 -11.44 11.50
N LEU A 115 8.70 -10.30 11.83
CA LEU A 115 8.12 -9.28 12.71
C LEU A 115 7.78 -8.02 11.91
N LEU A 116 6.52 -7.61 11.94
CA LEU A 116 6.05 -6.34 11.38
C LEU A 116 5.89 -5.32 12.50
N GLY A 117 6.72 -4.27 12.46
CA GLY A 117 6.62 -3.11 13.32
C GLY A 117 5.74 -2.04 12.71
N PHE A 118 4.63 -1.70 13.37
CA PHE A 118 3.80 -0.56 13.00
C PHE A 118 4.18 0.65 13.85
N HIS A 119 4.52 1.76 13.20
CA HIS A 119 5.02 2.98 13.86
C HIS A 119 3.89 4.00 14.05
N THR A 120 3.31 4.04 15.25
CA THR A 120 2.19 4.97 15.54
C THR A 120 2.60 6.45 15.53
N GLU A 121 3.87 6.75 15.80
CA GLU A 121 4.41 8.11 15.86
C GLU A 121 4.37 8.79 14.47
N GLU A 122 4.63 8.03 13.41
CA GLU A 122 4.64 8.50 12.01
C GLU A 122 3.25 8.80 11.44
N LEU A 123 2.16 8.43 12.14
CA LEU A 123 0.81 8.85 11.76
C LEU A 123 0.50 10.29 12.16
N THR A 124 1.25 10.87 13.11
CA THR A 124 0.99 12.21 13.65
C THR A 124 1.81 13.30 12.99
N GLU A 125 3.00 12.96 12.50
CA GLU A 125 3.81 13.85 11.67
C GLU A 125 3.33 13.68 10.21
N GLU A 126 3.00 14.78 9.53
CA GLU A 126 2.74 14.75 8.09
C GLU A 126 3.93 14.09 7.40
N SER A 127 3.82 12.80 7.09
CA SER A 127 4.94 11.93 6.68
C SER A 127 5.72 12.60 5.54
N ALA A 128 6.87 13.17 5.89
CA ALA A 128 7.68 14.05 5.03
C ALA A 128 8.38 13.32 3.86
N GLY A 129 7.93 12.12 3.49
CA GLY A 129 8.55 11.29 2.47
C GLY A 129 7.64 10.25 1.81
N GLY A 130 6.34 10.17 2.14
CA GLY A 130 5.44 9.18 1.53
C GLY A 130 5.85 7.72 1.75
N THR A 131 6.60 7.43 2.81
CA THR A 131 6.93 6.07 3.27
C THR A 131 5.80 5.55 4.16
N LEU A 132 5.43 4.28 4.01
CA LEU A 132 4.45 3.66 4.89
C LEU A 132 5.05 3.51 6.30
N PRO A 133 4.27 3.72 7.38
CA PRO A 133 4.76 3.67 8.76
C PRO A 133 4.94 2.23 9.27
N VAL A 134 5.66 1.43 8.49
CA VAL A 134 5.80 -0.01 8.69
C VAL A 134 7.24 -0.41 8.40
N THR A 135 7.83 -1.19 9.31
CA THR A 135 9.11 -1.86 9.11
C THR A 135 8.93 -3.36 9.30
N LEU A 136 9.66 -4.15 8.51
CA LEU A 136 9.66 -5.60 8.60
C LEU A 136 11.03 -6.09 9.03
N TYR A 137 11.06 -7.02 9.97
CA TYR A 137 12.28 -7.60 10.52
C TYR A 137 12.29 -9.11 10.33
N GLU A 138 13.40 -9.64 9.83
CA GLU A 138 13.77 -11.05 9.93
C GLU A 138 14.59 -11.29 11.18
N THR A 139 14.57 -12.52 11.70
CA THR A 139 15.40 -12.89 12.85
C THR A 139 16.51 -13.86 12.43
N ASN A 140 17.70 -13.59 12.94
CA ASN A 140 18.86 -14.44 12.74
C ASN A 140 19.56 -14.71 14.07
N TYR A 141 19.99 -15.95 14.26
CA TYR A 141 20.81 -16.34 15.41
C TYR A 141 22.26 -16.03 15.09
N GLU A 142 22.80 -14.97 15.69
CA GLU A 142 24.22 -14.68 15.60
C GLU A 142 24.92 -15.22 16.84
N VAL A 143 25.90 -16.10 16.63
CA VAL A 143 26.85 -16.46 17.68
C VAL A 143 27.80 -15.27 17.79
N GLU A 144 27.80 -14.61 18.95
CA GLU A 144 28.74 -13.54 19.25
C GLU A 144 30.14 -14.16 19.42
N GLY A 145 30.77 -14.48 18.29
CA GLY A 145 32.04 -15.19 18.17
C GLY A 145 32.93 -14.53 17.12
N GLY A 146 33.42 -13.33 17.45
CA GLY A 146 34.58 -12.71 16.80
C GLY A 146 34.28 -11.63 15.75
N ASN A 147 34.73 -10.40 16.05
CA ASN A 147 34.94 -9.20 15.20
C ASN A 147 33.98 -8.04 15.50
N LYS A 148 34.38 -6.77 15.73
CA LYS A 148 35.65 -6.04 15.59
C LYS A 148 35.56 -4.75 16.45
N GLU A 149 35.99 -4.80 17.71
CA GLU A 149 36.36 -3.60 18.49
C GLU A 149 37.63 -3.85 19.31
N ALA A 150 38.60 -4.54 18.71
CA ALA A 150 39.96 -4.63 19.24
C ALA A 150 40.89 -3.90 18.28
N GLN A 151 40.95 -2.58 18.44
CA GLN A 151 42.14 -1.84 18.04
C GLN A 151 43.17 -2.09 19.14
N ASP A 152 44.21 -2.82 18.76
CA ASP A 152 45.57 -2.82 19.31
C ASP A 152 45.70 -3.10 20.82
N ASP A 153 46.04 -4.35 21.15
CA ASP A 153 47.19 -4.64 22.02
C ASP A 153 47.41 -6.16 22.04
N GLY A 154 48.61 -6.56 21.61
CA GLY A 154 49.00 -7.95 21.49
C GLY A 154 49.32 -8.56 22.84
N GLU A 155 48.41 -9.38 23.37
CA GLU A 155 48.73 -10.42 24.35
C GLU A 155 47.85 -11.66 24.12
N ASP A 156 48.50 -12.83 24.10
CA ASP A 156 47.88 -14.15 24.01
C ASP A 156 46.84 -14.33 25.13
N LYS A 157 45.55 -14.37 24.77
CA LYS A 157 44.48 -14.79 25.69
C LYS A 157 44.22 -16.28 25.52
N GLU A 158 44.37 -17.01 26.63
CA GLU A 158 43.98 -18.41 26.78
C GLU A 158 42.54 -18.64 26.30
N MET A 159 42.33 -19.69 25.49
CA MET A 159 41.01 -20.10 25.01
C MET A 159 40.17 -20.63 26.16
N LYS A 160 39.40 -19.74 26.79
CA LYS A 160 38.31 -20.13 27.69
C LYS A 160 37.10 -20.42 26.83
N ASP A 161 36.71 -21.69 26.79
CA ASP A 161 35.50 -22.22 26.14
C ASP A 161 34.26 -21.61 26.83
N GLY A 162 33.97 -20.37 26.46
CA GLY A 162 32.82 -19.61 26.93
C GLY A 162 31.65 -19.95 26.03
N ASP A 163 30.69 -20.67 26.59
CA ASP A 163 29.40 -21.05 25.99
C ASP A 163 28.68 -19.80 25.44
N ALA A 164 29.01 -19.42 24.21
CA ALA A 164 28.48 -18.23 23.56
C ALA A 164 27.03 -18.52 23.16
N GLN A 165 26.09 -18.19 24.04
CA GLN A 165 24.68 -18.37 23.74
C GLN A 165 24.31 -17.56 22.49
N PRO A 166 23.74 -18.19 21.45
CA PRO A 166 23.35 -17.49 20.23
C PRO A 166 22.30 -16.42 20.58
N ARG A 167 22.60 -15.17 20.26
CA ARG A 167 21.67 -14.04 20.51
C ARG A 167 20.85 -13.82 19.24
N LEU A 168 19.55 -13.78 19.41
CA LEU A 168 18.64 -13.43 18.34
C LEU A 168 18.79 -11.95 18.01
N LYS A 169 19.09 -11.63 16.75
CA LYS A 169 19.10 -10.26 16.24
C LYS A 169 18.02 -10.06 15.20
N PHE A 170 17.39 -8.90 15.25
CA PHE A 170 16.42 -8.45 14.25
C PHE A 170 17.15 -7.69 13.15
N ARG A 171 16.87 -8.04 11.89
CA ARG A 171 17.41 -7.37 10.72
C ARG A 171 16.27 -6.87 9.85
N GLU A 172 16.33 -5.60 9.46
CA GLU A 172 15.31 -5.03 8.59
C GLU A 172 15.36 -5.63 7.18
N ILE A 173 14.18 -5.98 6.67
CA ILE A 173 14.00 -6.50 5.31
C ILE A 173 13.15 -5.54 4.47
N PRO A 174 13.52 -5.32 3.19
CA PRO A 174 12.70 -4.52 2.30
C PRO A 174 11.41 -5.27 1.95
N PHE A 175 10.33 -4.52 1.79
CA PHE A 175 9.05 -5.06 1.34
C PHE A 175 8.53 -4.32 0.13
N VAL A 176 7.67 -5.01 -0.61
CA VAL A 176 6.91 -4.46 -1.73
C VAL A 176 5.45 -4.66 -1.39
N VAL A 177 4.68 -3.58 -1.54
CA VAL A 177 3.23 -3.64 -1.45
C VAL A 177 2.72 -4.11 -2.80
N GLU A 178 2.08 -5.27 -2.81
CA GLU A 178 1.42 -5.79 -4.00
C GLU A 178 -0.08 -5.74 -3.75
N THR A 179 -0.81 -5.27 -4.74
CA THR A 179 -2.26 -5.18 -4.71
C THR A 179 -2.79 -6.03 -5.84
N GLY A 180 -3.65 -7.00 -5.54
CA GLY A 180 -4.43 -7.67 -6.59
C GLY A 180 -5.30 -6.65 -7.35
N GLU A 181 -5.84 -7.02 -8.51
CA GLU A 181 -6.69 -6.13 -9.31
C GLU A 181 -7.89 -5.61 -8.50
N ASP A 182 -8.61 -6.53 -7.85
CA ASP A 182 -9.76 -6.19 -6.99
C ASP A 182 -9.36 -5.30 -5.81
N GLU A 183 -8.20 -5.56 -5.19
CA GLU A 183 -7.68 -4.77 -4.08
C GLU A 183 -7.27 -3.37 -4.55
N MET A 184 -6.62 -3.26 -5.72
CA MET A 184 -6.21 -1.99 -6.31
C MET A 184 -7.43 -1.10 -6.60
N ILE A 185 -8.48 -1.68 -7.20
CA ILE A 185 -9.72 -0.97 -7.50
C ILE A 185 -10.40 -0.52 -6.20
N SER A 186 -10.48 -1.42 -5.21
CA SER A 186 -11.07 -1.12 -3.90
C SER A 186 -10.30 -0.02 -3.16
N MET A 187 -8.97 -0.08 -3.16
CA MET A 187 -8.10 0.92 -2.56
C MET A 187 -8.19 2.28 -3.26
N SER A 188 -8.25 2.29 -4.59
CA SER A 188 -8.50 3.51 -5.36
C SER A 188 -9.84 4.13 -5.00
N SER A 189 -10.89 3.32 -4.85
CA SER A 189 -12.22 3.79 -4.44
C SER A 189 -12.23 4.36 -3.02
N VAL A 190 -11.62 3.67 -2.05
CA VAL A 190 -11.55 4.13 -0.65
C VAL A 190 -10.71 5.41 -0.54
N ALA A 191 -9.56 5.46 -1.20
CA ALA A 191 -8.71 6.65 -1.24
C ALA A 191 -9.40 7.84 -1.95
N GLY A 192 -10.06 7.59 -3.08
CA GLY A 192 -10.83 8.59 -3.83
C GLY A 192 -12.04 9.09 -3.04
N GLY A 193 -12.77 8.21 -2.36
CA GLY A 193 -13.90 8.56 -1.49
C GLY A 193 -13.49 9.44 -0.31
N ALA A 194 -12.31 9.21 0.27
CA ALA A 194 -11.77 10.07 1.32
C ALA A 194 -11.52 11.51 0.84
N THR A 195 -11.08 11.71 -0.41
CA THR A 195 -10.92 13.06 -0.99
C THR A 195 -12.26 13.76 -1.22
N ASN A 196 -13.30 13.01 -1.62
CA ASN A 196 -14.65 13.54 -1.78
C ASN A 196 -15.29 13.92 -0.44
N ALA A 197 -15.08 13.15 0.63
CA ALA A 197 -15.58 13.47 1.97
C ALA A 197 -14.89 14.73 2.57
N ALA A 198 -13.57 14.88 2.39
CA ALA A 198 -12.85 16.07 2.83
C ALA A 198 -13.29 17.34 2.07
N SER A 199 -13.63 17.21 0.78
CA SER A 199 -14.16 18.31 -0.04
C SER A 199 -15.64 18.65 0.24
N ALA A 200 -16.42 17.72 0.79
CA ALA A 200 -17.78 17.98 1.28
C ALA A 200 -17.76 18.80 2.60
N GLN A 201 -16.86 18.48 3.54
CA GLN A 201 -16.73 19.23 4.80
C GLN A 201 -16.29 20.69 4.60
N THR A 202 -15.50 20.98 3.56
CA THR A 202 -15.14 22.35 3.17
C THR A 202 -16.27 23.12 2.48
N ARG A 203 -17.29 22.43 1.94
CA ARG A 203 -18.49 23.07 1.37
C ARG A 203 -19.49 23.50 2.45
N ASP A 204 -19.62 22.74 3.54
CA ASP A 204 -20.56 23.09 4.61
C ASP A 204 -20.10 24.27 5.48
N GLN A 205 -18.79 24.48 5.65
CA GLN A 205 -18.27 25.64 6.39
C GLN A 205 -18.47 27.00 5.69
N LYS A 206 -18.83 27.03 4.40
CA LYS A 206 -19.08 28.27 3.65
C LYS A 206 -20.55 28.73 3.63
N LYS A 207 -21.49 27.97 4.20
CA LYS A 207 -22.93 28.28 4.12
C LYS A 207 -23.56 28.87 5.38
N GLU A 208 -22.85 28.99 6.51
CA GLU A 208 -23.39 29.59 7.74
C GLU A 208 -22.97 31.05 7.97
N VAL A 209 -23.17 31.94 6.99
CA VAL A 209 -23.32 33.38 7.25
C VAL A 209 -24.18 34.01 6.13
N ASP A 210 -25.50 34.13 6.29
CA ASP A 210 -26.24 35.41 6.19
C ASP A 210 -27.80 35.28 6.24
N VAL A 211 -28.38 36.04 7.19
CA VAL A 211 -29.62 36.86 7.16
C VAL A 211 -31.02 36.26 6.90
N LYS A 212 -31.74 36.10 8.03
CA LYS A 212 -33.05 36.68 8.41
C LYS A 212 -33.82 37.53 7.35
N GLY A 213 -34.98 37.07 6.86
CA GLY A 213 -35.96 37.96 6.20
C GLY A 213 -37.19 37.29 5.57
N LYS A 214 -38.39 37.65 6.03
CA LYS A 214 -39.73 37.32 5.49
C LYS A 214 -39.94 37.86 4.05
N GLY A 215 -40.59 37.11 3.17
CA GLY A 215 -41.18 37.64 1.93
C GLY A 215 -41.67 36.55 0.97
N LYS A 216 -42.68 36.84 0.14
CA LYS A 216 -43.58 35.87 -0.51
C LYS A 216 -43.56 36.03 -2.04
N GLN A 217 -43.70 34.89 -2.74
CA GLN A 217 -44.12 34.63 -4.14
C GLN A 217 -43.10 34.63 -5.31
N PRO A 218 -43.35 33.76 -6.33
CA PRO A 218 -42.34 33.21 -7.23
C PRO A 218 -42.23 33.97 -8.55
N SER A 219 -41.02 33.97 -9.12
CA SER A 219 -40.79 34.28 -10.52
C SER A 219 -39.90 33.20 -11.11
N ALA A 220 -40.35 32.65 -12.23
CA ALA A 220 -39.63 31.71 -13.05
C ALA A 220 -38.32 32.34 -13.54
N GLU A 221 -37.19 31.74 -13.20
CA GLU A 221 -35.91 31.99 -13.85
C GLU A 221 -35.27 30.67 -14.24
N THR A 222 -35.05 30.56 -15.55
CA THR A 222 -34.22 29.66 -16.31
C THR A 222 -33.10 29.01 -15.48
N GLU A 223 -33.18 27.69 -15.31
CA GLU A 223 -32.07 26.88 -14.80
C GLU A 223 -30.85 27.08 -15.72
N LYS A 224 -29.91 27.90 -15.25
CA LYS A 224 -28.52 27.82 -15.69
C LYS A 224 -27.98 26.53 -15.09
N VAL A 225 -27.93 25.49 -15.92
CA VAL A 225 -27.26 24.23 -15.60
C VAL A 225 -25.78 24.54 -15.40
N ASP A 226 -25.31 24.49 -14.15
CA ASP A 226 -23.89 24.52 -13.84
C ASP A 226 -23.21 23.29 -14.48
N PRO A 227 -22.09 23.43 -15.21
CA PRO A 227 -21.39 22.31 -15.85
C PRO A 227 -20.76 21.32 -14.84
N ASN A 228 -20.82 21.62 -13.54
CA ASN A 228 -20.32 20.78 -12.44
C ASN A 228 -21.36 19.81 -11.85
N THR A 229 -22.59 19.79 -12.37
CA THR A 229 -23.68 18.89 -11.91
C THR A 229 -24.13 17.88 -12.96
N VAL A 230 -23.34 17.67 -14.01
CA VAL A 230 -23.51 16.51 -14.88
C VAL A 230 -22.96 15.31 -14.13
N ALA A 231 -23.85 14.47 -13.58
CA ALA A 231 -23.46 13.14 -13.11
C ALA A 231 -22.81 12.42 -14.30
N LEU A 232 -21.50 12.20 -14.20
CA LEU A 232 -20.76 11.46 -15.22
C LEU A 232 -21.31 10.04 -15.28
N SER A 233 -21.22 9.40 -16.45
CA SER A 233 -21.56 7.99 -16.51
C SER A 233 -20.60 7.22 -15.61
N LYS A 234 -21.06 6.10 -15.02
CA LYS A 234 -20.21 5.26 -14.17
C LYS A 234 -18.91 4.85 -14.88
N GLU A 235 -18.99 4.64 -16.19
CA GLU A 235 -17.83 4.32 -17.05
C GLU A 235 -16.83 5.49 -17.15
N ASP A 236 -17.31 6.73 -17.24
CA ASP A 236 -16.46 7.91 -17.24
C ASP A 236 -15.79 8.15 -15.88
N GLU A 237 -16.51 7.90 -14.77
CA GLU A 237 -15.95 7.98 -13.42
C GLU A 237 -14.84 6.94 -13.20
N ASP A 238 -15.07 5.70 -13.64
CA ASP A 238 -14.08 4.62 -13.58
C ASP A 238 -12.85 4.94 -14.44
N MET A 239 -13.05 5.51 -15.64
CA MET A 239 -11.94 5.95 -16.51
C MET A 239 -11.14 7.09 -15.87
N ILE A 240 -11.80 8.08 -15.26
CA ILE A 240 -11.12 9.18 -14.57
C ILE A 240 -10.33 8.64 -13.38
N ALA A 241 -10.88 7.73 -12.59
CA ALA A 241 -10.18 7.10 -11.48
C ALA A 241 -8.92 6.35 -11.97
N ALA A 242 -9.03 5.56 -13.04
CA ALA A 242 -7.89 4.86 -13.64
C ALA A 242 -6.80 5.83 -14.14
N LEU A 243 -7.18 6.92 -14.81
CA LEU A 243 -6.25 7.95 -15.28
C LEU A 243 -5.60 8.71 -14.14
N MET A 244 -6.33 9.02 -13.07
CA MET A 244 -5.80 9.66 -11.86
C MET A 244 -4.78 8.76 -11.17
N THR A 245 -5.03 7.45 -11.07
CA THR A 245 -4.08 6.48 -10.54
C THR A 245 -2.79 6.45 -11.36
N LYS A 246 -2.89 6.37 -12.70
CA LYS A 246 -1.72 6.44 -13.60
C LYS A 246 -0.97 7.78 -13.44
N GLY A 247 -1.68 8.89 -13.35
CA GLY A 247 -1.10 10.22 -13.14
C GLY A 247 -0.35 10.34 -11.81
N ASN A 248 -0.92 9.83 -10.72
CA ASN A 248 -0.29 9.80 -9.41
C ASN A 248 0.99 8.94 -9.41
N ALA A 249 0.96 7.79 -10.08
CA ALA A 249 2.14 6.92 -10.22
C ALA A 249 3.28 7.65 -10.95
N ILE A 250 2.99 8.36 -12.05
CA ILE A 250 3.99 9.15 -12.79
C ILE A 250 4.54 10.28 -11.92
N LYS A 251 3.69 10.96 -11.15
CA LYS A 251 4.10 12.03 -10.23
C LYS A 251 5.03 11.52 -9.13
N MET A 252 4.73 10.35 -8.55
CA MET A 252 5.60 9.71 -7.57
C MET A 252 6.94 9.30 -8.18
N LEU A 253 6.94 8.73 -9.39
CA LEU A 253 8.17 8.40 -10.12
C LEU A 253 9.03 9.65 -10.34
N LYS A 254 8.43 10.75 -10.82
CA LYS A 254 9.11 12.03 -11.00
C LYS A 254 9.74 12.53 -9.69
N SER A 255 8.99 12.52 -8.59
CA SER A 255 9.49 12.92 -7.27
C SER A 255 10.69 12.08 -6.81
N ARG A 256 10.69 10.77 -7.08
CA ARG A 256 11.81 9.88 -6.74
C ARG A 256 13.04 10.16 -7.61
N ILE A 257 12.85 10.39 -8.91
CA ILE A 257 13.93 10.78 -9.82
C ILE A 257 14.54 12.12 -9.37
N ASP A 258 13.70 13.10 -9.02
CA ASP A 258 14.16 14.40 -8.52
C ASP A 258 14.97 14.27 -7.21
N LEU A 259 14.63 13.31 -6.34
CA LEU A 259 15.39 13.01 -5.12
C LEU A 259 16.77 12.42 -5.46
N ILE A 260 16.83 11.48 -6.41
CA ILE A 260 18.10 10.91 -6.90
C ILE A 260 18.97 12.01 -7.51
N ILE A 261 18.41 12.90 -8.33
CA ILE A 261 19.13 14.05 -8.92
C ILE A 261 19.68 14.96 -7.81
N LYS A 262 18.86 15.31 -6.81
CA LYS A 262 19.30 16.11 -5.65
C LYS A 262 20.39 15.42 -4.83
N TYR A 263 20.35 14.09 -4.70
CA TYR A 263 21.41 13.32 -4.05
C TYR A 263 22.72 13.42 -4.82
N LEU A 264 22.68 13.26 -6.15
CA LEU A 264 23.86 13.38 -7.01
C LEU A 264 24.47 14.79 -6.98
N GLN A 265 23.63 15.83 -6.95
CA GLN A 265 24.07 17.23 -6.88
C GLN A 265 24.75 17.60 -5.54
N LYS A 266 24.50 16.84 -4.46
CA LYS A 266 25.04 17.10 -3.12
C LYS A 266 26.34 16.33 -2.81
N LEU A 267 26.88 15.58 -3.77
CA LEU A 267 28.11 14.80 -3.60
C LEU A 267 29.35 15.73 -3.62
N PRO A 268 30.31 15.55 -2.69
CA PRO A 268 31.54 16.33 -2.65
C PRO A 268 32.52 16.01 -3.82
N PRO A 269 33.42 16.93 -4.20
CA PRO A 269 34.43 16.69 -5.23
C PRO A 269 35.46 15.67 -4.72
N PRO A 270 35.42 14.42 -5.22
CA PRO A 270 36.07 14.01 -6.48
C PRO A 270 35.13 13.33 -7.50
N TYR A 271 33.82 13.25 -7.22
CA TYR A 271 32.82 12.63 -8.12
C TYR A 271 32.24 13.61 -9.16
N MET A 272 32.59 14.90 -9.06
CA MET A 272 32.23 16.01 -9.95
C MET A 272 33.48 16.61 -10.65
N ALA A 273 34.61 15.90 -10.63
CA ALA A 273 35.92 16.45 -11.00
C ALA A 273 36.02 16.70 -12.51
N GLU A 274 35.56 17.88 -12.95
CA GLU A 274 36.03 18.63 -14.13
C GLU A 274 35.22 19.89 -14.45
N VAL A 275 34.07 20.14 -13.79
CA VAL A 275 33.20 21.22 -14.28
C VAL A 275 33.56 22.61 -13.75
N GLU A 276 33.82 22.84 -12.46
CA GLU A 276 34.04 24.22 -11.98
C GLU A 276 35.07 24.26 -10.83
N ALA A 277 36.34 24.46 -11.20
CA ALA A 277 37.25 25.17 -10.32
C ALA A 277 36.73 26.60 -10.18
N GLU A 278 36.66 27.11 -8.94
CA GLU A 278 36.30 28.50 -8.60
C GLU A 278 34.80 28.81 -8.35
N ALA A 279 34.15 28.11 -7.41
CA ALA A 279 33.00 28.68 -6.71
C ALA A 279 32.87 28.19 -5.25
N ASN A 280 33.58 28.91 -4.38
CA ASN A 280 33.17 29.26 -3.02
C ASN A 280 33.05 28.17 -1.94
N ALA A 281 34.03 28.22 -1.05
CA ALA A 281 33.91 27.86 0.36
C ALA A 281 32.77 28.64 1.03
N SER A 282 31.62 28.00 1.30
CA SER A 282 30.78 28.24 2.48
C SER A 282 29.55 27.33 2.51
N GLY A 283 29.48 26.48 3.55
CA GLY A 283 28.23 26.08 4.21
C GLY A 283 27.19 25.30 3.41
N GLY A 284 27.41 24.00 3.21
CA GLY A 284 26.35 23.05 2.86
C GLY A 284 26.82 21.62 3.08
N GLY A 285 26.22 20.91 4.05
CA GLY A 285 26.68 19.60 4.50
C GLY A 285 26.84 18.57 3.37
N SER A 286 28.08 18.18 3.10
CA SER A 286 28.42 17.10 2.19
C SER A 286 27.96 15.77 2.78
N THR A 287 27.11 15.02 2.07
CA THR A 287 26.67 13.69 2.48
C THR A 287 27.77 12.67 2.18
N GLU A 288 28.02 11.71 3.08
CA GLU A 288 28.99 10.64 2.83
C GLU A 288 28.58 9.81 1.59
N PRO A 289 29.47 9.66 0.58
CA PRO A 289 29.14 8.98 -0.66
C PRO A 289 29.09 7.46 -0.46
N SER A 290 27.92 6.86 -0.64
CA SER A 290 27.78 5.40 -0.60
C SER A 290 28.01 4.79 -1.99
N GLN A 291 29.10 4.03 -2.13
CA GLN A 291 29.47 3.39 -3.40
C GLN A 291 28.41 2.39 -3.90
N THR A 292 27.69 1.76 -2.96
CA THR A 292 26.60 0.83 -3.27
C THR A 292 25.46 1.54 -4.01
N LEU A 293 25.05 2.73 -3.56
CA LEU A 293 23.97 3.48 -4.21
C LEU A 293 24.39 4.01 -5.58
N LEU A 294 25.61 4.53 -5.71
CA LEU A 294 26.13 5.01 -7.01
C LEU A 294 26.16 3.90 -8.06
N ARG A 295 26.59 2.69 -7.67
CA ARG A 295 26.57 1.52 -8.55
C ARG A 295 25.15 1.11 -8.94
N LEU A 296 24.20 1.16 -8.00
CA LEU A 296 22.79 0.85 -8.28
C LEU A 296 22.16 1.89 -9.22
N ILE A 297 22.46 3.18 -9.03
CA ILE A 297 22.02 4.26 -9.92
C ILE A 297 22.60 4.04 -11.34
N GLN A 298 23.90 3.74 -11.45
CA GLN A 298 24.53 3.45 -12.73
C GLN A 298 23.86 2.25 -13.43
N ALA A 299 23.58 1.18 -12.69
CA ALA A 299 22.88 0.01 -13.21
C ALA A 299 21.45 0.35 -13.68
N LEU A 300 20.73 1.21 -12.94
CA LEU A 300 19.40 1.67 -13.32
C LEU A 300 19.42 2.46 -14.64
N VAL A 301 20.38 3.37 -14.81
CA VAL A 301 20.55 4.16 -16.04
C VAL A 301 20.85 3.26 -17.25
N HIS A 302 21.69 2.24 -17.08
CA HIS A 302 21.99 1.27 -18.16
C HIS A 302 20.79 0.36 -18.46
N ARG A 303 19.96 0.05 -17.46
CA ARG A 303 18.74 -0.74 -17.66
C ARG A 303 17.60 0.06 -18.29
N LEU A 304 17.56 1.37 -18.11
CA LEU A 304 16.59 2.24 -18.80
C LEU A 304 16.75 2.18 -20.32
N SER A 305 17.99 2.10 -20.83
CA SER A 305 18.24 1.86 -22.26
C SER A 305 17.89 0.46 -22.75
N LEU A 306 17.63 -0.49 -21.84
CA LEU A 306 17.17 -1.86 -22.14
C LEU A 306 15.65 -2.01 -22.05
N VAL A 307 14.91 -0.96 -21.64
CA VAL A 307 13.44 -0.96 -21.64
C VAL A 307 12.89 -0.81 -23.06
N GLU A 308 13.70 -0.36 -24.02
CA GLU A 308 13.40 -0.64 -25.42
C GLU A 308 13.58 -2.15 -25.65
N PRO A 309 12.51 -2.90 -25.97
CA PRO A 309 12.61 -4.33 -26.18
C PRO A 309 13.65 -4.62 -27.27
N ALA A 310 14.43 -5.69 -27.08
CA ALA A 310 15.48 -6.09 -28.00
C ALA A 310 14.97 -6.31 -29.44
N ASP A 311 13.66 -6.59 -29.59
CA ASP A 311 12.93 -6.57 -30.86
C ASP A 311 11.81 -5.50 -30.82
N ALA A 312 12.19 -4.27 -31.17
CA ALA A 312 11.27 -3.14 -31.21
C ALA A 312 10.18 -3.30 -32.28
N GLU A 313 10.37 -4.14 -33.29
CA GLU A 313 9.40 -4.36 -34.36
C GLU A 313 8.34 -5.38 -33.92
N GLU A 314 8.74 -6.50 -33.30
CA GLU A 314 7.79 -7.46 -32.75
C GLU A 314 6.87 -6.81 -31.71
N PHE A 315 7.42 -6.00 -30.79
CA PHE A 315 6.64 -5.26 -29.80
C PHE A 315 5.62 -4.29 -30.44
N LYS A 316 6.01 -3.54 -31.48
CA LYS A 316 5.07 -2.66 -32.20
C LYS A 316 3.96 -3.45 -32.88
N THR A 317 4.29 -4.60 -33.48
CA THR A 317 3.26 -5.43 -34.12
C THR A 317 2.28 -5.99 -33.11
N GLU A 318 2.74 -6.37 -31.92
CA GLU A 318 1.86 -6.86 -30.86
C GLU A 318 0.99 -5.72 -30.29
N MET A 319 1.56 -4.53 -30.07
CA MET A 319 0.80 -3.35 -29.65
C MET A 319 -0.30 -2.98 -30.66
N LEU A 320 -0.02 -3.06 -31.96
CA LEU A 320 -1.02 -2.82 -33.01
C LEU A 320 -2.11 -3.90 -33.04
N ARG A 321 -1.76 -5.16 -32.74
CA ARG A 321 -2.76 -6.23 -32.62
C ARG A 321 -3.68 -6.00 -31.44
N GLU A 322 -3.13 -5.68 -30.27
CA GLU A 322 -3.92 -5.33 -29.08
C GLU A 322 -4.84 -4.13 -29.34
N GLU A 323 -4.36 -3.08 -30.01
CA GLU A 323 -5.18 -1.92 -30.37
C GLU A 323 -6.34 -2.31 -31.30
N ASN A 324 -6.06 -3.12 -32.32
CA ASN A 324 -7.09 -3.60 -33.24
C ASN A 324 -8.10 -4.50 -32.52
N ASP A 325 -7.66 -5.39 -31.63
CA ASP A 325 -8.51 -6.25 -30.84
C ASP A 325 -9.45 -5.43 -29.94
N VAL A 326 -8.92 -4.43 -29.21
CA VAL A 326 -9.74 -3.51 -28.41
C VAL A 326 -10.71 -2.71 -29.28
N ALA A 327 -10.28 -2.24 -30.45
CA ALA A 327 -11.13 -1.53 -31.40
C ALA A 327 -12.28 -2.41 -31.92
N THR A 328 -12.00 -3.68 -32.25
CA THR A 328 -13.03 -4.62 -32.71
C THR A 328 -14.03 -4.95 -31.61
N VAL A 329 -13.58 -5.16 -30.37
CA VAL A 329 -14.46 -5.38 -29.21
C VAL A 329 -15.33 -4.14 -28.95
N LYS A 330 -14.77 -2.93 -29.07
CA LYS A 330 -15.52 -1.69 -28.93
C LYS A 330 -16.61 -1.56 -30.00
N LEU A 331 -16.28 -1.85 -31.27
CA LEU A 331 -17.26 -1.83 -32.37
C LEU A 331 -18.36 -2.88 -32.18
N LEU A 332 -18.01 -4.08 -31.69
CA LEU A 332 -18.98 -5.13 -31.35
C LEU A 332 -19.92 -4.69 -30.22
N ASN A 333 -19.39 -4.05 -29.18
CA ASN A 333 -20.20 -3.51 -28.10
C ASN A 333 -21.16 -2.42 -28.60
N GLU A 334 -20.68 -1.51 -29.44
CA GLU A 334 -21.53 -0.49 -30.06
C GLU A 334 -22.63 -1.12 -30.94
N LEU A 335 -22.30 -2.13 -31.74
CA LEU A 335 -23.26 -2.83 -32.59
C LEU A 335 -24.31 -3.54 -31.73
N MET A 336 -23.90 -4.20 -30.65
CA MET A 336 -24.82 -4.84 -29.71
C MET A 336 -25.72 -3.82 -28.99
N GLY A 337 -25.16 -2.67 -28.60
CA GLY A 337 -25.93 -1.53 -28.07
C GLY A 337 -26.99 -1.05 -29.05
N ARG A 338 -26.61 -0.84 -30.32
CA ARG A 338 -27.53 -0.41 -31.39
C ARG A 338 -28.60 -1.46 -31.70
N VAL A 339 -28.28 -2.76 -31.61
CA VAL A 339 -29.27 -3.84 -31.72
C VAL A 339 -30.25 -3.81 -30.54
N GLY A 340 -29.75 -3.56 -29.34
CA GLY A 340 -30.57 -3.32 -28.15
C GLY A 340 -31.56 -2.17 -28.35
N GLU A 341 -31.06 -1.01 -28.80
CA GLU A 341 -31.89 0.17 -29.11
C GLU A 341 -32.92 -0.13 -30.21
N THR A 342 -32.51 -0.81 -31.29
CA THR A 342 -33.40 -1.18 -32.40
C THR A 342 -34.51 -2.10 -31.92
N ARG A 343 -34.19 -3.07 -31.05
CA ARG A 343 -35.17 -3.97 -30.42
C ARG A 343 -36.16 -3.20 -29.57
N ASP A 344 -35.70 -2.22 -28.80
CA ASP A 344 -36.56 -1.42 -27.94
C ASP A 344 -37.44 -0.45 -28.74
N ILE A 345 -36.95 0.10 -29.85
CA ILE A 345 -37.78 0.82 -30.84
C ILE A 345 -38.84 -0.13 -31.42
N GLY A 346 -38.48 -1.36 -31.78
CA GLY A 346 -39.42 -2.36 -32.29
C GLY A 346 -40.54 -2.69 -31.30
N LYS A 347 -40.22 -2.85 -30.00
CA LYS A 347 -41.22 -3.04 -28.94
C LYS A 347 -42.15 -1.83 -28.82
N LYS A 348 -41.61 -0.62 -28.79
CA LYS A 348 -42.40 0.62 -28.72
C LYS A 348 -43.31 0.77 -29.94
N PHE A 349 -42.79 0.47 -31.13
CA PHE A 349 -43.56 0.50 -32.38
C PHE A 349 -44.71 -0.51 -32.36
N SER A 350 -44.44 -1.75 -31.99
CA SER A 350 -45.47 -2.80 -31.87
C SER A 350 -46.55 -2.42 -30.85
N ALA A 351 -46.18 -1.84 -29.70
CA ALA A 351 -47.14 -1.35 -28.72
C ALA A 351 -48.02 -0.22 -29.26
N ILE A 352 -47.44 0.74 -29.99
CA ILE A 352 -48.17 1.84 -30.63
C ILE A 352 -49.09 1.33 -31.73
N GLU A 353 -48.64 0.38 -32.55
CA GLU A 353 -49.42 -0.20 -33.64
C GLU A 353 -50.63 -0.97 -33.09
N THR A 354 -50.41 -1.79 -32.06
CA THR A 354 -51.47 -2.52 -31.34
C THR A 354 -52.46 -1.55 -30.67
N GLY A 355 -51.98 -0.44 -30.10
CA GLY A 355 -52.82 0.62 -29.55
C GLY A 355 -53.67 1.33 -30.62
N LYS A 356 -53.10 1.62 -31.79
CA LYS A 356 -53.82 2.22 -32.93
C LYS A 356 -54.89 1.28 -33.49
N THR A 357 -54.62 -0.02 -33.60
CA THR A 357 -55.62 -0.99 -34.04
C THR A 357 -56.78 -1.12 -33.06
N SER A 358 -56.50 -1.09 -31.75
CA SER A 358 -57.53 -1.11 -30.71
C SER A 358 -58.38 0.16 -30.67
N GLN A 359 -57.79 1.35 -30.91
CA GLN A 359 -58.57 2.58 -31.04
C GLN A 359 -59.49 2.60 -32.27
N LYS A 360 -59.02 2.09 -33.41
CA LYS A 360 -59.84 1.97 -34.62
C LYS A 360 -61.04 1.03 -34.42
N HIS A 361 -60.87 -0.04 -33.65
CA HIS A 361 -61.95 -1.00 -33.37
C HIS A 361 -63.00 -0.46 -32.39
N ASN A 362 -62.67 0.54 -31.56
CA ASN A 362 -63.61 1.20 -30.64
C ASN A 362 -64.37 2.39 -31.24
N THR A 363 -64.07 2.76 -32.49
CA THR A 363 -64.68 3.92 -33.19
C THR A 363 -65.67 3.49 -34.29
N ILE A 364 -65.94 2.18 -34.40
CA ILE A 364 -67.00 1.57 -35.22
C ILE A 364 -68.01 0.97 -34.25
#